data_AF-A0A7C6M2V8-F1
#
_entry.id   AF-A0A7C6M2V8-F1
#
_cell.length_a   1.000
_cell.length_b   1.000
_cell.length_c   1.000
_cell.angle_alpha   90.00
_cell.angle_beta   90.00
_cell.angle_gamma   90.00
#
_symmetry.space_group_name_H-M   'P 1'
#
loop_
_entity.id
_entity.type
_entity.pdbx_description
1 polymer ?
#
loop_
_entity_poly.entity_id
_entity_poly.type
_entity_poly.pdbx_seq_one_letter_code
_entity_poly.pdbx_strand_id
1 'polypeptide(L)'
;MRFKFDNIRKSFVHVFGGSVLTENFFLRNMRFILFTVLIMILFISHRYSVLERMSEIERLQRVLIDAKYEALTISSNLTEASRQGEIERRVEEAGLDLKITNEPVYRIRK
;
A
#
# COMPACT_ATOMS: atom_id res chain seq x y z
N MET A 1 32.51 -14.78 -27.18
CA MET A 1 31.57 -15.22 -26.12
C MET A 1 30.24 -15.80 -26.64
N ARG A 2 30.08 -16.09 -27.94
CA ARG A 2 28.78 -16.56 -28.53
C ARG A 2 28.51 -18.07 -28.37
N PHE A 3 29.56 -18.89 -28.19
CA PHE A 3 29.45 -20.36 -28.13
C PHE A 3 28.65 -20.91 -26.92
N LYS A 4 28.58 -20.19 -25.79
CA LYS A 4 27.84 -20.67 -24.62
C LYS A 4 26.32 -20.52 -24.77
N PHE A 5 25.85 -19.48 -25.47
CA PHE A 5 24.41 -19.22 -25.61
C PHE A 5 23.71 -20.20 -26.56
N ASP A 6 24.38 -20.62 -27.63
CA ASP A 6 23.81 -21.60 -28.56
C ASP A 6 23.67 -22.99 -27.92
N ASN A 7 24.62 -23.38 -27.06
CA ASN A 7 24.52 -24.63 -26.30
C ASN A 7 23.40 -24.59 -25.27
N ILE A 8 23.19 -23.43 -24.62
CA ILE A 8 22.05 -23.23 -23.71
C ILE A 8 20.75 -23.30 -24.50
N ARG A 9 20.60 -22.58 -25.62
CA ARG A 9 19.40 -22.67 -26.47
C ARG A 9 19.12 -24.08 -26.96
N LYS A 10 20.13 -24.81 -27.44
CA LYS A 10 19.99 -26.21 -27.86
C LYS A 10 19.58 -27.12 -26.70
N SER A 11 20.16 -26.92 -25.51
CA SER A 11 19.78 -27.65 -24.31
C SER A 11 18.34 -27.35 -23.86
N PHE A 12 17.93 -26.09 -23.88
CA PHE A 12 16.55 -25.68 -23.61
C PHE A 12 15.58 -26.29 -24.63
N VAL A 13 15.88 -26.22 -25.93
CA VAL A 13 15.04 -26.84 -26.98
C VAL A 13 15.01 -28.36 -26.85
N HIS A 14 16.09 -29.00 -26.42
CA HIS A 14 16.13 -30.44 -26.18
C HIS A 14 15.29 -30.86 -24.95
N VAL A 15 15.31 -30.06 -23.88
CA VAL A 15 14.53 -30.27 -22.65
C VAL A 15 13.04 -30.04 -22.90
N PHE A 16 12.68 -28.93 -23.56
CA PHE A 16 11.29 -28.60 -23.88
C PHE A 16 10.74 -29.36 -25.09
N GLY A 17 11.60 -29.90 -25.95
CA GLY A 17 11.24 -30.71 -27.13
C GLY A 17 10.88 -32.15 -26.81
N GLY A 18 10.76 -32.54 -25.54
CA GLY A 18 10.29 -33.86 -25.11
C GLY A 18 11.35 -34.97 -25.14
N SER A 19 12.52 -34.74 -25.76
CA SER A 19 13.63 -35.70 -25.83
C SER A 19 14.15 -36.12 -24.45
N VAL A 20 14.10 -35.21 -23.47
CA VAL A 20 14.49 -35.48 -22.07
C VAL A 20 13.46 -36.33 -21.34
N LEU A 21 12.19 -36.30 -21.74
CA LEU A 21 11.14 -37.09 -21.12
C LEU A 21 11.17 -38.56 -21.57
N THR A 22 11.66 -38.83 -22.78
CA THR A 22 11.88 -40.17 -23.34
C THR A 22 13.13 -40.86 -22.81
N GLU A 23 13.98 -40.13 -22.09
CA GLU A 23 15.23 -40.66 -21.55
C GLU A 23 14.93 -41.60 -20.36
N ASN A 24 15.49 -42.82 -20.38
CA ASN A 24 15.19 -43.88 -19.39
C ASN A 24 15.38 -43.44 -17.92
N PHE A 25 16.19 -42.42 -17.67
CA PHE A 25 16.41 -41.84 -16.35
C PHE A 25 15.19 -41.07 -15.83
N PHE A 26 14.52 -40.27 -16.69
CA PHE A 26 13.32 -39.51 -16.32
C PHE A 26 12.15 -40.44 -16.09
N LEU A 27 11.95 -41.43 -16.97
CA LEU A 27 10.88 -42.45 -16.84
C LEU A 27 10.97 -43.21 -15.51
N ARG A 28 12.18 -43.58 -15.09
CA ARG A 28 12.41 -44.29 -13.82
C ARG A 28 12.12 -43.41 -12.59
N ASN A 29 12.25 -42.09 -12.71
CA ASN A 29 12.10 -41.13 -11.61
C ASN A 29 10.87 -40.21 -11.76
N MET A 30 9.92 -40.54 -12.63
CA MET A 30 8.75 -39.68 -12.95
C MET A 30 7.96 -39.24 -11.72
N ARG A 31 7.87 -40.08 -10.68
CA ARG A 31 7.19 -39.74 -9.42
C ARG A 31 7.85 -38.54 -8.72
N PHE A 32 9.18 -38.48 -8.73
CA PHE A 32 9.93 -37.37 -8.14
C PHE A 32 9.75 -36.10 -8.95
N ILE A 33 9.84 -36.19 -10.28
CA ILE A 33 9.64 -35.04 -11.18
C ILE A 33 8.24 -34.46 -11.00
N LEU A 34 7.21 -35.31 -10.97
CA LEU A 34 5.84 -34.88 -10.75
C LEU A 34 5.67 -34.17 -9.40
N PHE A 35 6.30 -34.70 -8.34
CA PHE A 35 6.29 -34.07 -7.03
C PHE A 35 6.96 -32.69 -7.04
N THR A 36 8.10 -32.55 -7.72
CA THR A 36 8.77 -31.24 -7.89
C THR A 36 7.91 -30.26 -8.66
N VAL A 37 7.28 -30.68 -9.76
CA VAL A 37 6.37 -29.82 -10.53
C VAL A 37 5.17 -29.39 -9.69
N LEU A 38 4.59 -30.29 -8.90
CA LEU A 38 3.50 -29.98 -7.99
C LEU A 38 3.91 -28.90 -6.96
N ILE A 39 5.09 -29.07 -6.34
CA ILE A 39 5.64 -28.07 -5.42
C ILE A 39 5.84 -26.72 -6.13
N MET A 40 6.33 -26.73 -7.37
CA MET A 40 6.56 -25.52 -8.14
C MET A 40 5.24 -24.77 -8.41
N ILE A 41 4.17 -25.48 -8.77
CA ILE A 41 2.84 -24.89 -8.98
C ILE A 41 2.29 -24.31 -7.67
N LEU A 42 2.40 -25.04 -6.56
CA LEU A 42 1.97 -24.56 -5.24
C LEU A 42 2.75 -23.31 -4.82
N PHE A 43 4.05 -23.28 -5.08
CA PHE A 43 4.91 -22.14 -4.75
C PHE A 43 4.53 -20.89 -5.54
N ILE A 44 4.28 -21.03 -6.84
CA ILE A 44 3.83 -19.92 -7.69
C ILE A 44 2.50 -19.38 -7.16
N SER A 45 1.54 -20.26 -6.88
CA SER A 45 0.22 -19.88 -6.35
C SER A 45 0.33 -19.15 -5.01
N HIS A 46 1.16 -19.66 -4.10
CA HIS A 46 1.40 -19.03 -2.80
C HIS A 46 2.03 -17.64 -2.94
N ARG A 47 3.01 -17.48 -3.84
CA ARG A 47 3.65 -16.19 -4.12
C ARG A 47 2.65 -15.14 -4.59
N TYR A 48 1.73 -15.50 -5.48
CA TYR A 48 0.70 -14.57 -5.96
C TYR A 48 -0.25 -14.13 -4.85
N SER A 49 -0.65 -15.05 -3.97
CA SER A 49 -1.50 -14.72 -2.81
C SER A 49 -0.81 -13.73 -1.87
N VAL A 50 0.48 -13.92 -1.58
CA VAL A 50 1.23 -12.97 -0.74
C VAL A 50 1.34 -11.59 -1.40
N LEU A 51 1.55 -11.54 -2.72
CA LEU A 51 1.68 -10.29 -3.45
C LEU A 51 0.37 -9.48 -3.45
N GLU A 52 -0.75 -10.16 -3.63
CA GLU A 52 -2.08 -9.55 -3.54
C GLU A 52 -2.35 -8.98 -2.14
N ARG A 53 -2.10 -9.79 -1.10
CA ARG A 53 -2.28 -9.39 0.31
C ARG A 53 -1.40 -8.20 0.69
N MET A 54 -0.16 -8.16 0.23
CA MET A 54 0.72 -7.02 0.44
C MET A 54 0.13 -5.73 -0.14
N SER A 55 -0.41 -5.77 -1.37
CA SER A 55 -1.05 -4.60 -1.98
C SER A 55 -2.30 -4.14 -1.22
N GLU A 56 -3.06 -5.10 -0.68
CA GLU A 56 -4.25 -4.82 0.13
C GLU A 56 -3.88 -4.13 1.45
N ILE A 57 -2.82 -4.59 2.11
CA ILE A 57 -2.28 -3.97 3.32
C ILE A 57 -1.82 -2.54 3.07
N GLU A 58 -1.08 -2.29 1.98
CA GLU A 58 -0.64 -0.95 1.63
C GLU A 58 -1.82 0.00 1.40
N ARG A 59 -2.88 -0.47 0.72
CA ARG A 59 -4.10 0.31 0.52
C ARG A 59 -4.78 0.62 1.85
N LEU A 60 -4.95 -0.38 2.72
CA LEU A 60 -5.57 -0.22 4.03
C LEU A 60 -4.80 0.75 4.92
N GLN A 61 -3.46 0.70 4.89
CA GLN A 61 -2.62 1.64 5.62
C GLN A 61 -2.79 3.09 5.16
N ARG A 62 -2.91 3.34 3.86
CA ARG A 62 -3.17 4.70 3.33
C ARG A 62 -4.51 5.23 3.84
N VAL A 63 -5.57 4.45 3.72
CA VAL A 63 -6.91 4.83 4.21
C VAL A 63 -6.90 5.14 5.70
N LEU A 64 -6.17 4.36 6.50
CA LEU A 64 -6.03 4.60 7.93
C LEU A 64 -5.31 5.92 8.25
N ILE A 65 -4.26 6.24 7.49
CA ILE A 65 -3.53 7.50 7.63
C ILE A 65 -4.44 8.69 7.29
N ASP A 66 -5.18 8.61 6.19
CA ASP A 66 -6.10 9.67 5.76
C ASP A 66 -7.21 9.92 6.81
N ALA A 67 -7.84 8.85 7.30
CA ALA A 67 -8.85 8.94 8.36
C ALA A 67 -8.30 9.55 9.66
N LYS A 68 -7.05 9.24 10.01
CA LYS A 68 -6.37 9.84 11.17
C LYS A 68 -6.14 11.34 10.97
N TYR A 69 -5.72 11.77 9.78
CA TYR A 69 -5.55 13.19 9.48
C TYR A 69 -6.89 13.92 9.51
N GLU A 70 -7.95 13.34 8.97
CA GLU A 70 -9.29 13.92 9.01
C GLU A 70 -9.78 14.11 10.46
N ALA A 71 -9.65 13.09 11.31
CA ALA A 71 -9.98 13.18 12.72
C ALA A 71 -9.14 14.25 13.46
N LEU A 72 -7.87 14.39 13.10
CA LEU A 72 -6.99 15.42 13.66
C LEU A 72 -7.42 16.83 13.21
N THR A 73 -7.79 17.01 11.93
CA THR A 73 -8.31 18.28 11.42
C THR A 73 -9.63 18.65 12.08
N ILE A 74 -10.55 17.70 12.23
CA ILE A 74 -11.83 17.92 12.90
C ILE A 74 -11.60 18.32 14.37
N SER A 75 -10.73 17.61 15.09
CA SER A 75 -10.43 17.95 16.48
C SER A 75 -9.71 19.31 16.63
N SER A 76 -8.86 19.69 15.68
CA SER A 76 -8.26 21.03 15.62
C SER A 76 -9.33 22.11 15.43
N ASN A 77 -10.23 21.94 14.45
CA ASN A 77 -11.33 22.89 14.20
C ASN A 77 -12.26 23.02 15.40
N LEU A 78 -12.59 21.90 16.06
CA LEU A 78 -13.41 21.91 17.29
C LEU A 78 -12.68 22.61 18.44
N THR A 79 -11.36 22.43 18.56
CA THR A 79 -10.57 23.13 19.58
C THR A 79 -10.55 24.63 19.33
N GLU A 80 -10.40 25.07 18.09
CA GLU A 80 -10.45 26.48 17.71
C GLU A 80 -11.83 27.09 18.01
N ALA A 81 -12.91 26.42 17.59
CA ALA A 81 -14.27 26.84 17.88
C ALA A 81 -14.55 26.88 19.39
N SER A 82 -14.07 25.88 20.15
CA SER A 82 -14.20 25.86 21.61
C SER A 82 -13.45 27.01 22.27
N ARG A 83 -12.27 27.41 21.75
CA ARG A 83 -11.53 28.57 22.26
C ARG A 83 -12.28 29.86 22.00
N GLN A 84 -12.85 30.03 20.81
CA GLN A 84 -13.67 31.20 20.50
C GLN A 84 -14.90 31.27 21.42
N GLY A 85 -15.65 30.16 21.55
CA GLY A 85 -16.84 30.11 22.41
C GLY A 85 -16.51 30.34 23.90
N GLU A 86 -15.37 29.84 24.38
CA GLU A 86 -14.93 30.10 25.76
C GLU A 86 -14.54 31.56 25.97
N ILE A 87 -13.97 32.24 24.96
CA ILE A 87 -13.68 33.68 25.03
C ILE A 87 -14.99 34.48 25.06
N GLU A 88 -15.95 34.16 24.18
CA GLU A 88 -17.27 34.80 24.16
C GLU A 88 -17.98 34.65 25.52
N ARG A 89 -17.99 33.43 26.08
CA ARG A 89 -18.59 33.14 27.39
C ARG A 89 -17.95 33.96 28.52
N ARG A 90 -16.62 34.10 28.53
CA ARG A 90 -15.90 34.88 29.55
C ARG A 90 -16.13 36.39 29.42
N VAL A 91 -16.30 36.89 28.20
CA VAL A 91 -16.61 38.31 27.94
C VAL A 91 -18.01 38.65 28.43
N GLU A 92 -18.99 37.77 28.19
CA GLU A 92 -20.36 37.90 28.73
C GLU A 92 -20.39 37.83 30.26
N GLU A 93 -19.71 36.85 30.87
CA GLU A 93 -19.63 36.73 32.34
C GLU A 93 -18.97 37.94 33.01
N ALA A 94 -17.99 38.57 32.35
CA ALA A 94 -17.32 39.78 32.84
C ALA A 94 -18.14 41.07 32.66
N GLY A 95 -19.31 41.00 32.00
CA GLY A 95 -20.17 42.17 31.73
C GLY A 95 -19.53 43.20 30.80
N LEU A 96 -18.52 42.80 30.03
CA LEU A 96 -17.86 43.64 29.05
C LEU A 96 -18.73 43.62 27.79
N ASP A 97 -19.33 44.76 27.40
CA ASP A 97 -20.13 44.88 26.16
C ASP A 97 -19.24 44.89 24.90
N LEU A 98 -18.27 43.98 24.85
CA LEU A 98 -17.33 43.79 23.77
C LEU A 98 -17.91 42.75 22.81
N LYS A 99 -18.28 43.20 21.61
CA LYS A 99 -18.72 42.32 20.53
C LYS A 99 -17.61 42.15 19.50
N ILE A 100 -17.52 40.96 18.91
CA ILE A 100 -16.64 40.73 17.77
C ILE A 100 -17.08 41.66 16.64
N THR A 101 -16.18 42.54 16.19
CA THR A 101 -16.48 43.51 15.15
C THR A 101 -16.55 42.79 13.80
N ASN A 102 -17.65 42.97 13.06
CA ASN A 102 -17.83 42.40 11.72
C ASN A 102 -17.35 43.35 10.60
N GLU A 103 -16.78 44.49 10.96
CA GLU A 103 -16.30 45.50 10.00
C GLU A 103 -14.81 45.28 9.67
N PRO A 104 -14.41 45.31 8.39
CA PRO A 104 -13.02 45.10 8.00
C PRO A 104 -12.10 46.24 8.48
N VAL A 105 -10.87 45.90 8.90
CA VAL A 105 -9.92 46.87 9.45
C VAL A 105 -9.34 47.78 8.36
N TYR A 106 -9.57 49.09 8.46
CA TYR A 106 -9.03 50.07 7.51
C TYR A 106 -7.68 50.63 7.99
N ARG A 107 -6.68 50.65 7.11
CA ARG A 107 -5.36 51.22 7.39
C ARG A 107 -5.37 52.72 7.03
N ILE A 108 -5.33 53.60 8.03
CA ILE A 108 -5.17 55.04 7.78
C ILE A 108 -3.70 55.28 7.37
N ARG A 109 -3.48 55.67 6.11
CA ARG A 109 -2.15 56.14 5.66
C ARG A 109 -1.95 57.56 6.20
N LYS A 110 -0.79 57.77 6.83
CA LYS A 110 -0.34 59.08 7.29
C LYS A 110 0.11 59.96 6.13
#